data_AF-A0A0A0EVA6-F1
#
_entry.id   AF-A0A0A0EVA6-F1
#
_cell.length_a   1.000
_cell.length_b   1.000
_cell.length_c   1.000
_cell.angle_alpha   90.00
_cell.angle_beta   90.00
_cell.angle_gamma   90.00
#
_symmetry.space_group_name_H-M   'P 1'
#
loop_
_entity.id
_entity.type
_entity.pdbx_description
1 polymer ?
#
loop_
_entity_poly.entity_id
_entity_poly.type
_entity_poly.pdbx_seq_one_letter_code
_entity_poly.pdbx_strand_id
1 'polypeptide(L)' 'MMRNAVAAGVITEQERFGLHGLKHRGVTDSKGDKQEASGHKTRAMMEHYNHDLPRVEPADDN' A
#
# COMPACT_ATOMS: atom_id res chain seq x y z
N MET A 1 -0.30 12.81 15.15
CA MET A 1 0.34 13.22 13.88
C MET A 1 -0.68 13.43 12.75
N MET A 2 -1.41 12.42 12.29
CA MET A 2 -2.36 12.59 11.15
C MET A 2 -3.46 13.65 11.37
N ARG A 3 -4.01 13.77 12.59
CA ARG A 3 -5.03 14.82 12.88
C ARG A 3 -4.49 16.24 12.70
N ASN A 4 -3.22 16.48 13.00
CA ASN A 4 -2.59 17.79 12.80
C ASN A 4 -2.37 18.07 11.32
N ALA A 5 -2.05 17.04 10.51
CA ALA A 5 -1.91 17.18 9.07
C ALA A 5 -3.25 17.51 8.39
N VAL A 6 -4.36 16.90 8.87
CA VAL A 6 -5.71 17.29 8.43
C VAL A 6 -6.03 18.74 8.85
N ALA A 7 -5.77 19.09 10.11
CA ALA A 7 -6.02 20.45 10.60
C ALA A 7 -5.19 21.52 9.86
N ALA A 8 -4.00 21.16 9.40
CA ALA A 8 -3.13 22.01 8.58
C ALA A 8 -3.52 22.02 7.09
N GLY A 9 -4.54 21.27 6.66
CA GLY A 9 -5.00 21.20 5.27
C GLY A 9 -4.04 20.48 4.32
N VAL A 10 -3.04 19.75 4.84
CA VAL A 10 -2.07 19.00 4.03
C VAL A 10 -2.70 17.74 3.43
N ILE A 11 -3.67 17.16 4.14
CA ILE A 11 -4.48 16.02 3.70
C ILE A 11 -5.95 16.27 4.05
N THR A 12 -6.87 15.66 3.29
CA THR A 12 -8.29 15.62 3.61
C THR A 12 -8.61 14.59 4.69
N GLU A 13 -9.82 14.63 5.26
CA GLU A 13 -10.25 13.61 6.23
C GLU A 13 -10.35 12.22 5.56
N GLN A 14 -10.68 12.16 4.27
CA GLN A 14 -10.75 10.90 3.49
C GLN A 14 -9.36 10.29 3.26
N GLU A 15 -8.32 11.11 3.15
CA GLU A 15 -6.92 10.67 3.02
C GLU A 15 -6.29 10.30 4.36
N ARG A 16 -7.03 10.47 5.47
CA ARG A 16 -6.53 10.20 6.81
C ARG A 16 -6.51 8.70 7.10
N PHE A 17 -5.31 8.13 7.15
CA PHE A 17 -5.13 6.76 7.65
C PHE A 17 -5.14 6.68 9.18
N GLY A 18 -5.76 5.62 9.71
CA GLY A 18 -5.50 5.15 11.07
C GLY A 18 -4.11 4.52 11.21
N LEU A 19 -3.70 4.16 12.43
CA LEU A 19 -2.35 3.62 12.68
C LEU A 19 -2.02 2.39 11.83
N HIS A 20 -2.96 1.45 11.70
CA HIS A 20 -2.76 0.27 10.85
C HIS A 20 -2.73 0.64 9.36
N GLY A 21 -3.57 1.58 8.93
CA GLY A 21 -3.57 2.07 7.55
C GLY A 21 -2.26 2.75 7.15
N LEU A 22 -1.61 3.44 8.08
CA LEU A 22 -0.27 4.02 7.87
C LEU A 22 0.79 2.94 7.67
N LYS A 23 0.82 1.91 8.54
CA LYS A 23 1.69 0.74 8.33
C LYS A 23 1.43 0.15 6.94
N HIS A 24 0.16 -0.09 6.63
CA HIS A 24 -0.23 -0.72 5.37
C HIS A 24 0.25 0.07 4.17
N ARG A 25 -0.02 1.38 4.13
CA ARG A 25 0.40 2.26 3.05
C ARG A 25 1.92 2.30 2.91
N GLY A 26 2.64 2.37 4.03
CA GLY A 26 4.10 2.35 4.04
C GLY A 26 4.67 1.07 3.43
N VAL A 27 4.11 -0.10 3.76
CA VAL A 27 4.54 -1.38 3.16
C VAL A 27 4.21 -1.44 1.67
N THR A 28 3.02 -1.00 1.25
CA THR A 28 2.61 -0.94 -0.16
C THR A 28 3.57 -0.07 -0.99
N ASP A 29 3.92 1.11 -0.50
CA ASP A 29 4.73 2.11 -1.22
C ASP A 29 6.25 1.84 -1.15
N SER A 30 6.68 0.90 -0.30
CA SER A 30 8.10 0.55 -0.16
C SER A 30 8.67 0.00 -1.47
N LYS A 31 9.83 0.51 -1.89
CA LYS A 31 10.56 0.04 -3.07
C LYS A 31 11.53 -1.08 -2.68
N GLY A 32 11.83 -1.99 -3.60
CA GLY A 32 12.75 -3.10 -3.35
C GLY A 32 12.09 -4.24 -2.56
N ASP A 33 12.83 -4.85 -1.63
CA ASP A 33 12.31 -5.95 -0.81
C ASP A 33 11.34 -5.44 0.27
N LYS A 34 10.05 -5.50 -0.06
CA LYS A 34 8.96 -5.13 0.84
C LYS A 34 8.88 -6.03 2.07
N GLN A 35 9.34 -7.29 2.00
CA GLN A 35 9.29 -8.22 3.13
C GLN A 35 10.31 -7.84 4.20
N GLU A 36 11.55 -7.54 3.78
CA GLU A 36 12.59 -7.03 4.66
C GLU A 36 12.18 -5.70 5.29
N ALA A 37 11.71 -4.75 4.46
CA ALA A 37 11.31 -3.42 4.92
C ALA A 37 10.13 -3.44 5.92
N SER A 38 9.26 -4.45 5.83
CA SER A 38 8.08 -4.58 6.68
C SER A 38 8.24 -5.56 7.85
N GLY A 39 9.31 -6.36 7.85
CA GLY A 39 9.58 -7.37 8.86
C GLY A 39 8.60 -8.55 8.87
N HIS A 40 7.90 -8.81 7.76
CA HIS A 40 6.95 -9.93 7.70
C HIS A 40 7.68 -11.28 7.70
N LYS A 41 7.30 -12.16 8.63
CA LYS A 41 7.87 -13.50 8.76
C LYS A 41 7.59 -14.40 7.55
N THR A 42 6.43 -14.25 6.93
CA THR A 42 5.99 -15.11 5.82
C THR A 42 5.65 -14.30 4.59
N ARG A 43 5.96 -14.87 3.41
CA ARG A 43 5.63 -14.27 2.11
C ARG A 43 4.14 -14.18 1.84
N ALA A 44 3.34 -15.10 2.38
CA ALA A 44 1.90 -15.09 2.20
C ALA A 44 1.25 -13.78 2.69
N MET A 45 1.77 -13.17 3.77
CA MET A 45 1.27 -11.88 4.26
C MET A 45 1.66 -10.72 3.34
N MET A 46 2.68 -10.90 2.49
CA MET A 46 3.10 -9.86 1.54
C MET A 46 2.17 -9.72 0.35
N GLU A 47 1.47 -10.79 -0.04
CA GLU A 47 0.49 -10.77 -1.14
C GLU A 47 -0.64 -9.75 -0.90
N HIS A 48 -0.99 -9.46 0.37
CA HIS A 48 -1.98 -8.43 0.69
C HIS A 48 -1.59 -7.01 0.24
N TYR A 49 -0.29 -6.77 0.01
CA TYR A 49 0.24 -5.48 -0.45
C TYR A 49 0.53 -5.46 -1.95
N ASN A 50 0.31 -6.57 -2.66
CA ASN A 50 0.45 -6.64 -4.11
C ASN A 50 -0.86 -6.19 -4.77
N HIS A 51 -0.86 -4.99 -5.34
CA HIS A 51 -1.99 -4.43 -6.06
C HIS A 51 -1.70 -4.30 -7.55
N ASP A 52 -0.63 -4.94 -8.05
CA ASP A 52 -0.30 -4.91 -9.46
C ASP A 52 -1.34 -5.73 -10.23
N LEU A 53 -1.87 -5.13 -11.30
CA LEU A 53 -2.81 -5.82 -12.17
C LEU A 53 -2.05 -6.83 -13.03
N PRO A 54 -2.55 -8.07 -13.18
CA PRO A 54 -1.93 -9.04 -14.07
C PRO A 54 -1.95 -8.50 -15.50
N ARG A 55 -0.76 -8.39 -16.10
CA ARG A 55 -0.63 -8.06 -17.51
C ARG A 55 -0.99 -9.30 -18.32
N VAL A 56 -2.15 -9.28 -18.96
CA VAL A 56 -2.60 -10.32 -19.88
C VAL A 56 -2.45 -9.84 -21.31
N GLU A 57 -2.21 -10.77 -22.23
CA GLU A 57 -2.25 -10.47 -23.66
C GLU A 57 -3.71 -10.22 -24.08
N PRO A 58 -3.97 -9.29 -25.02
CA PRO A 58 -5.30 -9.11 -25.58
C PRO A 58 -5.78 -10.43 -26.21
N ALA A 59 -7.08 -10.70 -26.12
CA ALA A 59 -7.66 -11.83 -26.83
C ALA A 59 -7.56 -11.56 -28.34
N ASP A 60 -6.97 -12.49 -29.09
CA ASP A 60 -6.98 -12.46 -30.56
C ASP A 60 -8.42 -12.72 -31.05
N ASP A 61 -8.93 -11.81 -31.87
CA ASP A 61 -10.21 -11.97 -32.56
C ASP A 61 -10.01 -12.95 -33.74
N ASN A 62 -10.31 -14.24 -33.52
CA ASN A 62 -10.34 -15.27 -34.55
C ASN A 62 -11.77 -15.43 -35.13
#